data_AF-A0A7C7QUK9-F1
#
_entry.id   AF-A0A7C7QUK9-F1
#
_cell.length_a   1.000
_cell.length_b   1.000
_cell.length_c   1.000
_cell.angle_alpha   90.00
_cell.angle_beta   90.00
_cell.angle_gamma   90.00
#
_symmetry.space_group_name_H-M   'P 1'
#
loop_
_entity.id
_entity.type
_entity.pdbx_description
1 polymer ?
#
loop_
_entity_poly.entity_id
_entity_poly.type
_entity_poly.pdbx_seq_one_letter_code
_entity_poly.pdbx_strand_id
1 'polypeptide(L)'
;METEFSASRRGQVIERINQRLQVLDYQTLLKLDVLTEQVEADKEVLAAAEITRRRFLQGALVGGVAGLAVGAGGSLVAWETGTAAGRTAAELEAAAEALKLKGLLALYENLEKIGLDAIVSTGVAAVGLLLGGVESGSLALKAGLDSVEGLLLDFEAAFPTIRAGIEWTEGVVTAFADKLQALEDAIEGVLEKAQPVTEALGSFFNFVLDLLPFGYGDKIRSTLDRIDDIVTSIPEAVEGINTKLLEPLRRDWFSEEEGKGLKAGLIDPIVTKLLDPLEAFLGKLAELMDGWEEKLAGPVQKAIGERDAIREQIARYKAEEGLA
;
A
#
# COMPACT_ATOMS: atom_id res chain seq x y z
N MET A 1 -75.22 -33.84 -6.49
CA MET A 1 -74.38 -33.76 -5.26
C MET A 1 -72.93 -34.15 -5.62
N GLU A 2 -72.39 -33.61 -6.73
CA GLU A 2 -71.07 -34.01 -7.28
C GLU A 2 -70.07 -32.86 -7.39
N THR A 3 -70.42 -31.64 -6.96
CA THR A 3 -69.60 -30.44 -7.22
C THR A 3 -68.75 -29.99 -6.02
N GLU A 4 -68.98 -30.48 -4.80
CA GLU A 4 -68.14 -30.13 -3.64
C GLU A 4 -66.97 -31.10 -3.42
N PHE A 5 -67.12 -32.39 -3.74
CA PHE A 5 -66.06 -33.38 -3.49
C PHE A 5 -64.88 -33.22 -4.46
N SER A 6 -65.15 -33.01 -5.75
CA SER A 6 -64.14 -32.77 -6.80
C SER A 6 -63.42 -31.43 -6.67
N ALA A 7 -64.05 -30.43 -6.05
CA ALA A 7 -63.43 -29.15 -5.73
C ALA A 7 -62.48 -29.22 -4.52
N SER A 8 -62.60 -30.25 -3.67
CA SER A 8 -61.71 -30.44 -2.53
C SER A 8 -60.33 -30.95 -2.98
N ARG A 9 -59.27 -30.50 -2.29
CA ARG A 9 -57.88 -30.96 -2.54
C ARG A 9 -57.74 -32.48 -2.50
N ARG A 10 -58.56 -33.15 -1.68
CA ARG A 10 -58.58 -34.61 -1.57
C ARG A 10 -59.24 -35.27 -2.79
N GLY A 11 -60.35 -34.72 -3.28
CA GLY A 11 -61.03 -35.21 -4.48
C GLY A 11 -60.13 -35.16 -5.71
N GLN A 12 -59.45 -34.03 -5.92
CA GLN A 12 -58.51 -33.85 -7.05
C GLN A 12 -57.33 -34.84 -7.02
N VAL A 13 -56.85 -35.20 -5.84
CA VAL A 13 -55.76 -36.19 -5.68
C VAL A 13 -56.27 -37.59 -6.00
N ILE A 14 -57.45 -37.97 -5.50
CA ILE A 14 -58.05 -39.28 -5.78
C ILE A 14 -58.32 -39.45 -7.27
N GLU A 15 -58.85 -38.42 -7.93
CA GLU A 15 -59.13 -38.46 -9.36
C GLU A 15 -57.85 -38.62 -10.20
N ARG A 16 -56.78 -37.91 -9.82
CA ARG A 16 -55.46 -38.05 -10.46
C ARG A 16 -54.84 -39.44 -10.23
N ILE A 17 -55.03 -40.02 -9.05
CA ILE A 17 -54.56 -41.39 -8.76
C ILE A 17 -55.33 -42.39 -9.62
N ASN A 18 -56.66 -42.29 -9.67
CA ASN A 18 -57.49 -43.17 -10.51
C ASN A 18 -57.11 -43.10 -11.99
N GLN A 19 -56.89 -41.90 -12.53
CA GLN A 19 -56.41 -41.73 -13.91
C GLN A 19 -55.04 -42.40 -14.13
N ARG A 20 -54.13 -42.33 -13.16
CA ARG A 20 -52.82 -42.98 -13.25
C ARG A 20 -52.93 -44.51 -13.17
N LEU A 21 -53.76 -45.03 -12.27
CA LEU A 21 -54.00 -46.46 -12.13
C LEU A 21 -54.54 -47.10 -13.41
N GLN A 22 -55.37 -46.38 -14.16
CA GLN A 22 -55.91 -46.85 -15.43
C GLN A 22 -54.86 -47.01 -16.55
N VAL A 23 -53.70 -46.37 -16.42
CA VAL A 23 -52.63 -46.39 -17.43
C VAL A 23 -51.51 -47.38 -17.07
N LEU A 24 -51.50 -47.92 -15.85
CA LEU A 24 -50.48 -48.84 -15.40
C LEU A 24 -50.70 -50.26 -15.95
N ASP A 25 -49.60 -50.95 -16.24
CA ASP A 25 -49.65 -52.36 -16.62
C ASP A 25 -50.01 -53.26 -15.42
N TYR A 26 -50.45 -54.48 -15.72
CA TYR A 26 -50.91 -55.43 -14.72
C TYR A 26 -49.82 -55.81 -13.69
N GLN A 27 -48.55 -55.86 -14.09
CA GLN A 27 -47.43 -56.18 -13.18
C GLN A 27 -47.18 -55.05 -12.18
N THR A 28 -47.33 -53.80 -12.62
CA THR A 28 -47.20 -52.63 -11.77
C THR A 28 -48.41 -52.51 -10.83
N LEU A 29 -49.61 -52.84 -11.31
CA LEU A 29 -50.81 -52.90 -10.47
C LEU A 29 -50.69 -53.98 -9.38
N LEU A 30 -50.15 -55.16 -9.68
CA LEU A 30 -49.88 -56.20 -8.68
C LEU A 30 -48.87 -55.74 -7.63
N LYS A 31 -47.79 -55.07 -8.04
CA LYS A 31 -46.83 -54.50 -7.07
C LYS A 31 -47.47 -53.42 -6.20
N LEU A 32 -48.36 -52.61 -6.77
CA LEU A 32 -49.08 -51.59 -6.04
C LEU A 32 -50.04 -52.20 -5.02
N ASP A 33 -50.72 -53.28 -5.41
CA ASP A 33 -51.65 -54.04 -4.57
C ASP A 33 -50.96 -54.60 -3.32
N VAL A 34 -49.80 -55.26 -3.52
CA VAL A 34 -48.95 -55.75 -2.42
C VAL A 34 -48.48 -54.63 -1.50
N LEU A 35 -48.10 -53.48 -2.06
CA LEU A 35 -47.70 -52.31 -1.27
C LEU A 35 -48.87 -51.74 -0.48
N THR A 36 -50.08 -51.70 -1.05
CA THR A 36 -51.27 -51.20 -0.34
C THR A 36 -51.73 -52.17 0.75
N GLU A 37 -51.66 -53.48 0.51
CA GLU A 37 -51.98 -54.52 1.50
C GLU A 37 -51.03 -54.43 2.71
N GLN A 38 -49.75 -54.18 2.45
CA GLN A 38 -48.76 -53.99 3.51
C GLN A 38 -48.98 -52.69 4.30
N VAL A 39 -49.41 -51.61 3.65
CA VAL A 39 -49.78 -50.36 4.32
C VAL A 39 -51.03 -50.54 5.20
N GLU A 40 -51.99 -51.36 4.80
CA GLU A 40 -53.15 -51.68 5.64
C GLU A 40 -52.78 -52.55 6.85
N ALA A 41 -51.94 -53.57 6.66
CA ALA A 41 -51.42 -54.38 7.76
C ALA A 41 -50.61 -53.53 8.76
N ASP A 42 -49.75 -52.64 8.27
CA ASP A 42 -48.97 -51.73 9.12
C ASP A 42 -49.88 -50.74 9.87
N LYS A 43 -50.99 -50.32 9.26
CA LYS A 43 -51.96 -49.42 9.90
C LYS A 43 -52.72 -50.11 11.03
N GLU A 44 -53.02 -51.41 10.92
CA GLU A 44 -53.61 -52.19 12.02
C GLU A 44 -52.64 -52.36 13.18
N VAL A 45 -51.36 -52.62 12.88
CA VAL A 45 -50.29 -52.70 13.90
C VAL A 45 -50.08 -51.34 14.60
N LEU A 46 -50.12 -50.24 13.84
CA LEU A 46 -49.97 -48.88 14.39
C LEU A 46 -51.19 -48.43 15.20
N ALA A 47 -52.39 -48.89 14.85
CA ALA A 47 -53.61 -48.64 15.62
C ALA A 47 -53.62 -49.42 16.94
N ALA A 48 -53.12 -50.66 16.94
CA ALA A 48 -52.98 -51.48 18.15
C ALA A 48 -51.91 -50.95 19.14
N ALA A 49 -50.96 -50.14 18.65
CA ALA A 49 -49.83 -49.64 19.44
C ALA A 49 -49.96 -48.18 19.93
N GLU A 50 -51.09 -47.49 19.70
CA GLU A 50 -51.32 -46.07 20.04
C GLU A 50 -50.18 -45.11 19.62
N ILE A 51 -49.54 -45.34 18.48
CA ILE A 51 -48.40 -44.52 18.02
C ILE A 51 -48.92 -43.31 17.22
N THR A 52 -48.67 -42.10 17.72
CA THR A 52 -49.04 -40.85 17.03
C THR A 52 -48.14 -40.57 15.82
N ARG A 53 -48.72 -39.98 14.76
CA ARG A 53 -48.09 -39.70 13.44
C ARG A 53 -46.72 -39.00 13.52
N ARG A 54 -46.46 -38.20 14.55
CA ARG A 54 -45.19 -37.50 14.76
C ARG A 54 -44.06 -38.43 15.19
N ARG A 55 -44.38 -39.49 15.96
CA ARG A 55 -43.43 -40.51 16.41
C ARG A 55 -43.12 -41.52 15.29
N PHE A 56 -44.07 -41.73 14.38
CA PHE A 56 -43.86 -42.48 13.15
C PHE A 56 -42.86 -41.79 12.20
N LEU A 57 -42.97 -40.48 11.98
CA LEU A 57 -42.02 -39.74 11.13
C LEU A 57 -40.61 -39.63 11.74
N GLN A 58 -40.50 -39.62 13.07
CA GLN A 58 -39.20 -39.71 13.73
C GLN A 58 -38.62 -41.14 13.70
N GLY A 59 -39.48 -42.17 13.71
CA GLY A 59 -39.07 -43.56 13.49
C GLY A 59 -38.63 -43.85 12.06
N ALA A 60 -39.31 -43.28 11.06
CA ALA A 60 -39.02 -43.49 9.64
C ALA A 60 -37.71 -42.85 9.14
N LEU A 61 -37.13 -41.92 9.91
CA LEU A 61 -35.80 -41.34 9.65
C LEU A 61 -34.65 -42.11 10.32
N VAL A 62 -34.97 -43.04 11.23
CA VAL A 62 -33.99 -43.88 11.95
C VAL A 62 -34.12 -45.37 11.55
N GLY A 63 -35.27 -45.79 11.02
CA GLY A 63 -35.48 -47.07 10.35
C GLY A 63 -36.17 -46.84 9.01
N GLY A 64 -35.37 -46.78 7.94
CA GLY A 64 -35.85 -46.55 6.58
C GLY A 64 -36.66 -47.73 6.05
N VAL A 65 -37.83 -47.41 5.48
CA VAL A 65 -38.72 -48.36 4.83
C VAL A 65 -38.08 -48.83 3.50
N ALA A 66 -38.16 -50.14 3.28
CA ALA A 66 -37.69 -50.95 2.17
C ALA A 66 -37.45 -50.28 0.78
N GLY A 67 -36.28 -50.57 0.20
CA GLY A 67 -36.19 -50.99 -1.20
C GLY A 67 -35.78 -49.97 -2.26
N LEU A 68 -34.54 -49.47 -2.21
CA LEU A 68 -33.83 -49.01 -3.41
C LEU A 68 -32.36 -49.44 -3.33
N ALA A 69 -32.01 -50.55 -3.98
CA ALA A 69 -30.63 -50.98 -4.19
C ALA A 69 -30.29 -50.81 -5.68
N VAL A 70 -29.33 -49.93 -6.00
CA VAL A 70 -28.67 -49.85 -7.30
C VAL A 70 -27.16 -49.74 -7.09
N GLY A 71 -26.43 -50.81 -7.42
CA GLY A 71 -24.98 -50.88 -7.68
C GLY A 71 -24.07 -50.89 -6.42
N ALA A 72 -23.01 -51.68 -6.30
CA ALA A 72 -22.37 -52.61 -7.22
C ALA A 72 -21.53 -53.65 -6.43
N GLY A 73 -21.63 -54.93 -6.82
CA GLY A 73 -20.62 -55.96 -6.57
C GLY A 73 -20.45 -56.46 -5.13
N GLY A 74 -21.41 -57.24 -4.59
CA GLY A 74 -21.13 -57.90 -3.31
C GLY A 74 -22.20 -58.73 -2.60
N SER A 75 -23.45 -58.82 -3.02
CA SER A 75 -24.42 -59.64 -2.25
C SER A 75 -25.61 -60.16 -3.08
N LEU A 76 -25.51 -61.40 -3.55
CA LEU A 76 -26.61 -62.13 -4.20
C LEU A 76 -27.15 -63.33 -3.40
N VAL A 77 -26.76 -63.51 -2.13
CA VAL A 77 -27.16 -64.72 -1.37
C VAL A 77 -28.21 -64.45 -0.27
N ALA A 78 -28.48 -63.20 0.11
CA ALA A 78 -29.35 -62.92 1.27
C ALA A 78 -30.85 -62.79 0.98
N TRP A 79 -31.28 -62.70 -0.27
CA TRP A 79 -32.68 -62.43 -0.62
C TRP A 79 -33.52 -63.71 -0.80
N GLU A 80 -32.87 -64.86 -0.98
CA GLU A 80 -33.54 -66.12 -1.32
C GLU A 80 -33.96 -66.95 -0.10
N THR A 81 -33.46 -66.63 1.09
CA THR A 81 -33.93 -67.21 2.36
C THR A 81 -34.41 -66.11 3.29
N GLY A 82 -35.71 -65.82 3.26
CA GLY A 82 -36.39 -64.81 4.08
C GLY A 82 -36.37 -65.09 5.58
N THR A 83 -35.18 -65.12 6.19
CA THR A 83 -35.00 -65.11 7.64
C THR A 83 -34.72 -63.68 8.09
N ALA A 84 -35.31 -63.25 9.20
CA ALA A 84 -35.11 -61.92 9.77
C ALA A 84 -33.61 -61.58 9.95
N ALA A 85 -32.78 -62.59 10.22
CA ALA A 85 -31.33 -62.47 10.37
C ALA A 85 -30.59 -62.00 9.09
N GLY A 86 -31.02 -62.45 7.90
CA GLY A 86 -30.40 -62.06 6.62
C GLY A 86 -30.73 -60.62 6.23
N ARG A 87 -31.93 -60.14 6.56
CA ARG A 87 -32.33 -58.73 6.36
C ARG A 87 -31.58 -57.81 7.31
N THR A 88 -31.46 -58.18 8.59
CA THR A 88 -30.70 -57.39 9.57
C THR A 88 -29.21 -57.29 9.22
N ALA A 89 -28.63 -58.34 8.63
CA ALA A 89 -27.22 -58.32 8.21
C ALA A 89 -26.99 -57.36 7.03
N ALA A 90 -27.86 -57.37 6.02
CA ALA A 90 -27.80 -56.45 4.89
C ALA A 90 -28.07 -54.99 5.31
N GLU A 91 -28.98 -54.77 6.26
CA GLU A 91 -29.24 -53.44 6.83
C GLU A 91 -28.03 -52.91 7.62
N LEU A 92 -27.33 -53.77 8.37
CA LEU A 92 -26.11 -53.42 9.09
C LEU A 92 -24.95 -53.07 8.14
N GLU A 93 -24.80 -53.82 7.04
CA GLU A 93 -23.77 -53.54 6.03
C GLU A 93 -24.04 -52.21 5.31
N ALA A 94 -25.28 -51.96 4.89
CA ALA A 94 -25.68 -50.68 4.29
C ALA A 94 -25.52 -49.51 5.27
N ALA A 95 -25.82 -49.72 6.55
CA ALA A 95 -25.61 -48.70 7.59
C ALA A 95 -24.12 -48.40 7.80
N ALA A 96 -23.26 -49.42 7.73
CA ALA A 96 -21.80 -49.26 7.83
C ALA A 96 -21.25 -48.48 6.62
N GLU A 97 -21.64 -48.83 5.40
CA GLU A 97 -21.25 -48.08 4.19
C GLU A 97 -21.74 -46.63 4.21
N ALA A 98 -22.98 -46.40 4.63
CA ALA A 98 -23.52 -45.05 4.78
C ALA A 98 -22.73 -44.22 5.81
N LEU A 99 -22.24 -44.85 6.87
CA LEU A 99 -21.42 -44.17 7.87
C LEU A 99 -20.03 -43.79 7.30
N LYS A 100 -19.42 -44.67 6.51
CA LYS A 100 -18.16 -44.39 5.79
C LYS A 100 -18.28 -43.20 4.85
N LEU A 101 -19.32 -43.19 4.01
CA LEU A 101 -19.54 -42.10 3.06
C LEU A 101 -19.84 -40.77 3.75
N LYS A 102 -20.57 -40.79 4.88
CA LYS A 102 -20.79 -39.59 5.70
C LYS A 102 -19.49 -39.05 6.30
N GLY A 103 -18.59 -39.92 6.76
CA GLY A 103 -17.28 -39.52 7.25
C GLY A 103 -16.43 -38.85 6.17
N LEU A 104 -16.39 -39.44 4.97
CA LEU A 104 -15.70 -38.85 3.82
C LEU A 104 -16.32 -37.51 3.39
N LEU A 105 -17.66 -37.42 3.35
CA LEU A 105 -18.37 -36.18 3.03
C LEU A 105 -18.03 -35.07 4.03
N ALA A 106 -17.99 -35.38 5.33
CA ALA A 106 -17.62 -34.41 6.36
C ALA A 106 -16.19 -33.85 6.16
N LEU A 107 -15.24 -34.67 5.71
CA LEU A 107 -13.89 -34.19 5.38
C LEU A 107 -13.88 -33.26 4.16
N TYR A 108 -14.65 -33.56 3.11
CA TYR A 108 -14.80 -32.65 1.96
C TYR A 108 -15.52 -31.35 2.33
N GLU A 109 -16.57 -31.41 3.15
CA GLU A 109 -17.24 -30.20 3.66
C GLU A 109 -16.27 -29.36 4.50
N ASN A 110 -15.41 -29.97 5.29
CA ASN A 110 -14.38 -29.24 6.04
C ASN A 110 -13.32 -28.63 5.13
N LEU A 111 -12.96 -29.30 4.02
CA LEU A 111 -12.08 -28.73 2.99
C LEU A 111 -12.70 -27.49 2.34
N GLU A 112 -14.00 -27.52 2.04
CA GLU A 112 -14.74 -26.41 1.41
C GLU A 112 -14.92 -25.22 2.36
N LYS A 113 -15.09 -25.48 3.67
CA LYS A 113 -15.18 -24.42 4.70
C LYS A 113 -13.90 -23.59 4.81
N ILE A 114 -12.74 -24.10 4.37
CA ILE A 114 -11.51 -23.30 4.25
C ILE A 114 -11.67 -22.40 3.02
N GLY A 115 -12.42 -21.31 3.19
CA GLY A 115 -12.80 -20.36 2.14
C GLY A 115 -11.62 -19.56 1.60
N LEU A 116 -10.72 -20.22 0.87
CA LEU A 116 -9.51 -19.62 0.30
C LEU A 116 -9.83 -18.43 -0.60
N ASP A 117 -10.89 -18.52 -1.40
CA ASP A 117 -11.29 -17.45 -2.31
C ASP A 117 -11.67 -16.17 -1.55
N ALA A 118 -12.36 -16.31 -0.42
CA ALA A 118 -12.71 -15.17 0.44
C ALA A 118 -11.47 -14.56 1.10
N ILE A 119 -10.53 -15.40 1.55
CA ILE A 119 -9.25 -14.95 2.14
C ILE A 119 -8.42 -14.20 1.09
N VAL A 120 -8.24 -14.79 -0.10
CA VAL A 120 -7.49 -14.17 -1.21
C VAL A 120 -8.16 -12.88 -1.66
N SER A 121 -9.48 -12.88 -1.88
CA SER A 121 -10.21 -11.67 -2.30
C SER A 121 -10.08 -10.55 -1.28
N THR A 122 -10.17 -10.86 0.01
CA THR A 122 -10.04 -9.86 1.08
C THR A 122 -8.60 -9.35 1.17
N GLY A 123 -7.62 -10.25 1.12
CA GLY A 123 -6.20 -9.88 1.18
C GLY A 123 -5.75 -9.07 -0.02
N VAL A 124 -6.15 -9.44 -1.24
CA VAL A 124 -5.84 -8.68 -2.45
C VAL A 124 -6.48 -7.30 -2.42
N ALA A 125 -7.73 -7.17 -1.96
CA ALA A 125 -8.37 -5.87 -1.79
C ALA A 125 -7.61 -4.99 -0.78
N ALA A 126 -7.18 -5.55 0.35
CA ALA A 126 -6.40 -4.83 1.36
C ALA A 126 -5.03 -4.37 0.80
N VAL A 127 -4.29 -5.25 0.14
CA VAL A 127 -3.01 -4.91 -0.52
C VAL A 127 -3.21 -3.87 -1.62
N GLY A 128 -4.31 -3.93 -2.36
CA GLY A 128 -4.63 -2.95 -3.40
C GLY A 128 -4.72 -1.52 -2.87
N LEU A 129 -5.30 -1.33 -1.67
CA LEU A 129 -5.34 -0.02 -1.01
C LEU A 129 -3.93 0.49 -0.65
N LEU A 130 -3.07 -0.41 -0.15
CA LEU A 130 -1.68 -0.07 0.20
C LEU A 130 -0.85 0.28 -1.04
N LEU A 131 -1.01 -0.47 -2.14
CA LEU A 131 -0.38 -0.18 -3.43
C LEU A 131 -0.81 1.19 -3.98
N GLY A 132 -2.08 1.57 -3.85
CA GLY A 132 -2.54 2.91 -4.21
C GLY A 132 -1.88 4.02 -3.36
N GLY A 133 -1.57 3.72 -2.09
CA GLY A 133 -0.77 4.57 -1.23
C GLY A 133 0.65 4.79 -1.77
N VAL A 134 1.31 3.70 -2.16
CA VAL A 134 2.67 3.71 -2.75
C VAL A 134 2.69 4.46 -4.07
N GLU A 135 1.73 4.22 -4.96
CA GLU A 135 1.59 4.96 -6.23
C GLU A 135 1.48 6.46 -5.99
N SER A 136 0.56 6.87 -5.09
CA SER A 136 0.38 8.27 -4.73
C SER A 136 1.65 8.88 -4.13
N GLY A 137 2.38 8.12 -3.30
CA GLY A 137 3.66 8.55 -2.75
C GLY A 137 4.75 8.71 -3.82
N SER A 138 4.80 7.83 -4.81
CA SER A 138 5.75 7.93 -5.93
C SER A 138 5.51 9.18 -6.79
N LEU A 139 4.24 9.54 -7.02
CA LEU A 139 3.87 10.76 -7.73
C LEU A 139 4.24 12.01 -6.94
N ALA A 140 4.02 12.02 -5.62
CA ALA A 140 4.43 13.11 -4.75
C ALA A 140 5.96 13.27 -4.74
N LEU A 141 6.71 12.17 -4.67
CA LEU A 141 8.17 12.19 -4.72
C LEU A 141 8.68 12.73 -6.06
N LYS A 142 8.07 12.32 -7.18
CA LYS A 142 8.41 12.86 -8.49
C LYS A 142 8.18 14.37 -8.57
N ALA A 143 7.01 14.85 -8.14
CA ALA A 143 6.72 16.28 -8.11
C ALA A 143 7.70 17.06 -7.21
N GLY A 144 8.11 16.43 -6.10
CA GLY A 144 9.16 16.92 -5.22
C GLY A 144 10.51 17.09 -5.91
N LEU A 145 10.96 16.04 -6.61
CA LEU A 145 12.20 16.05 -7.39
C LEU A 145 12.17 17.12 -8.49
N ASP A 146 11.09 17.17 -9.28
CA ASP A 146 10.91 18.17 -10.33
C ASP A 146 10.98 19.59 -9.75
N SER A 147 10.40 19.81 -8.56
CA SER A 147 10.48 21.11 -7.89
C SER A 147 11.88 21.42 -7.37
N VAL A 148 12.63 20.45 -6.86
CA VAL A 148 14.01 20.67 -6.38
C VAL A 148 14.95 20.93 -7.54
N GLU A 149 14.78 20.23 -8.67
CA GLU A 149 15.55 20.47 -9.90
C GLU A 149 15.36 21.91 -10.39
N GLY A 150 14.12 22.38 -10.48
CA GLY A 150 13.83 23.77 -10.85
C GLY A 150 14.51 24.78 -9.92
N LEU A 151 14.47 24.54 -8.61
CA LEU A 151 15.12 25.42 -7.63
C LEU A 151 16.65 25.40 -7.72
N LEU A 152 17.26 24.26 -8.03
CA LEU A 152 18.70 24.17 -8.25
C LEU A 152 19.12 24.93 -9.51
N LEU A 153 18.32 24.87 -10.58
CA LEU A 153 18.55 25.65 -11.80
C LEU A 153 18.43 27.15 -11.55
N ASP A 154 17.40 27.58 -10.80
CA ASP A 154 17.23 28.98 -10.41
C ASP A 154 18.40 29.46 -9.53
N PHE A 155 18.87 28.60 -8.62
CA PHE A 155 20.04 28.87 -7.78
C PHE A 155 21.33 29.01 -8.61
N GLU A 156 21.55 28.11 -9.58
CA GLU A 156 22.69 28.18 -10.50
C GLU A 156 22.65 29.47 -11.35
N ALA A 157 21.45 29.88 -11.79
CA ALA A 157 21.26 31.11 -12.55
C ALA A 157 21.63 32.39 -11.77
N ALA A 158 21.72 32.32 -10.44
CA ALA A 158 22.14 33.45 -9.61
C ALA A 158 23.68 33.62 -9.53
N PHE A 159 24.47 32.61 -9.91
CA PHE A 159 25.95 32.63 -9.79
C PHE A 159 26.62 33.73 -10.62
N PRO A 160 26.20 34.01 -11.87
CA PRO A 160 26.81 35.08 -12.67
C PRO A 160 26.73 36.45 -11.99
N THR A 161 25.64 36.75 -11.28
CA THR A 161 25.47 38.02 -10.57
C THR A 161 26.47 38.17 -9.43
N ILE A 162 26.69 37.11 -8.65
CA ILE A 162 27.69 37.12 -7.57
C ILE A 162 29.09 37.24 -8.15
N ARG A 163 29.40 36.49 -9.21
CA ARG A 163 30.71 36.55 -9.86
C ARG A 163 30.99 37.96 -10.35
N ALA A 164 30.02 38.60 -11.00
CA ALA A 164 30.15 39.98 -11.46
C ALA A 164 30.37 40.96 -10.29
N GLY A 165 29.71 40.77 -9.14
CA GLY A 165 29.93 41.58 -7.94
C GLY A 165 31.33 41.40 -7.35
N ILE A 166 31.86 40.17 -7.38
CA ILE A 166 33.22 39.86 -6.91
C ILE A 166 34.25 40.47 -7.86
N GLU A 167 34.13 40.22 -9.17
CA GLU A 167 35.04 40.77 -10.20
C GLU A 167 35.09 42.30 -10.13
N TRP A 168 33.93 42.94 -9.94
CA TRP A 168 33.88 44.39 -9.76
C TRP A 168 34.62 44.83 -8.48
N THR A 169 34.44 44.12 -7.36
CA THR A 169 35.10 44.42 -6.08
C THR A 169 36.62 44.26 -6.18
N GLU A 170 37.08 43.20 -6.86
CA GLU A 170 38.50 42.99 -7.15
C GLU A 170 39.09 44.14 -7.97
N GLY A 171 38.35 44.63 -8.95
CA GLY A 171 38.73 45.82 -9.73
C GLY A 171 38.88 47.07 -8.86
N VAL A 172 37.97 47.31 -7.93
CA VAL A 172 38.05 48.44 -6.99
C VAL A 172 39.24 48.31 -6.05
N VAL A 173 39.49 47.12 -5.49
CA VAL A 173 40.65 46.88 -4.62
C VAL A 173 41.96 47.12 -5.37
N THR A 174 42.04 46.66 -6.62
CA THR A 174 43.21 46.88 -7.49
C THR A 174 43.43 48.36 -7.76
N ALA A 175 42.38 49.09 -8.15
CA ALA A 175 42.46 50.53 -8.39
C ALA A 175 42.87 51.32 -7.14
N PHE A 176 42.43 50.88 -5.95
CA PHE A 176 42.83 51.50 -4.69
C PHE A 176 44.30 51.23 -4.36
N ALA A 177 44.78 50.02 -4.61
CA ALA A 177 46.20 49.67 -4.45
C ALA A 177 47.08 50.51 -5.39
N ASP A 178 46.67 50.70 -6.65
CA ASP A 178 47.40 51.54 -7.62
C ASP A 178 47.46 53.01 -7.16
N LYS A 179 46.34 53.55 -6.63
CA LYS A 179 46.30 54.91 -6.08
C LYS A 179 47.17 55.06 -4.84
N LEU A 180 47.18 54.08 -3.95
CA LEU A 180 48.06 54.07 -2.77
C LEU A 180 49.53 54.02 -3.16
N GLN A 181 49.90 53.17 -4.12
CA GLN A 181 51.27 53.12 -4.65
C GLN A 181 51.66 54.46 -5.28
N ALA A 182 50.75 55.08 -6.06
CA ALA A 182 51.00 56.40 -6.60
C ALA A 182 51.20 57.43 -5.46
N LEU A 183 50.40 57.39 -4.39
CA LEU A 183 50.61 58.28 -3.25
C LEU A 183 51.98 58.05 -2.60
N GLU A 184 52.39 56.80 -2.40
CA GLU A 184 53.71 56.42 -1.89
C GLU A 184 54.84 57.03 -2.73
N ASP A 185 54.82 56.78 -4.04
CA ASP A 185 55.84 57.28 -4.98
C ASP A 185 55.93 58.82 -4.94
N ALA A 186 54.78 59.50 -4.79
CA ALA A 186 54.74 60.96 -4.69
C ALA A 186 55.33 61.47 -3.37
N ILE A 187 55.07 60.79 -2.26
CA ILE A 187 55.64 61.14 -0.96
C ILE A 187 57.15 60.86 -0.94
N GLU A 188 57.61 59.74 -1.50
CA GLU A 188 59.04 59.43 -1.64
C GLU A 188 59.78 60.48 -2.47
N GLY A 189 59.18 60.96 -3.56
CA GLY A 189 59.71 62.03 -4.39
C GLY A 189 59.84 63.41 -3.70
N VAL A 190 59.21 63.56 -2.53
CA VAL A 190 59.30 64.75 -1.65
C VAL A 190 60.27 64.52 -0.49
N LEU A 191 60.20 63.36 0.17
CA LEU A 191 60.96 63.08 1.40
C LEU A 191 62.33 62.42 1.17
N GLU A 192 62.66 62.05 -0.08
CA GLU A 192 63.93 61.39 -0.49
C GLU A 192 64.29 60.11 0.30
N LYS A 193 63.37 59.58 1.11
CA LYS A 193 63.54 58.37 1.93
C LYS A 193 62.26 57.54 1.89
N ALA A 194 62.43 56.26 1.57
CA ALA A 194 61.37 55.26 1.68
C ALA A 194 60.99 55.05 3.16
N GLN A 195 59.74 55.35 3.51
CA GLN A 195 59.13 55.09 4.81
C GLN A 195 57.72 54.52 4.60
N PRO A 196 57.18 53.69 5.51
CA PRO A 196 55.80 53.23 5.43
C PRO A 196 54.82 54.41 5.35
N VAL A 197 53.76 54.31 4.53
CA VAL A 197 52.78 55.39 4.24
C VAL A 197 52.32 56.16 5.48
N THR A 198 52.01 55.44 6.57
CA THR A 198 51.49 56.03 7.80
C THR A 198 52.52 56.93 8.49
N GLU A 199 53.80 56.59 8.41
CA GLU A 199 54.90 57.43 8.92
C GLU A 199 55.28 58.52 7.91
N ALA A 200 55.23 58.20 6.62
CA ALA A 200 55.54 59.11 5.52
C ALA A 200 54.53 60.27 5.44
N LEU A 201 53.23 60.03 5.69
CA LEU A 201 52.21 61.08 5.79
C LEU A 201 52.49 62.04 6.96
N GLY A 202 52.83 61.52 8.14
CA GLY A 202 53.17 62.35 9.30
C GLY A 202 54.43 63.20 9.06
N SER A 203 55.47 62.60 8.48
CA SER A 203 56.69 63.30 8.05
C SER A 203 56.42 64.34 6.95
N PHE A 204 55.53 64.05 6.01
CA PHE A 204 55.11 64.98 4.96
C PHE A 204 54.37 66.19 5.53
N PHE A 205 53.41 66.00 6.44
CA PHE A 205 52.71 67.13 7.07
C PHE A 205 53.67 68.03 7.87
N ASN A 206 54.64 67.45 8.58
CA ASN A 206 55.68 68.23 9.26
C ASN A 206 56.56 69.00 8.26
N PHE A 207 56.96 68.37 7.15
CA PHE A 207 57.70 69.03 6.07
C PHE A 207 56.93 70.20 5.45
N VAL A 208 55.63 70.03 5.19
CA VAL A 208 54.75 71.09 4.66
C VAL A 208 54.62 72.26 5.64
N LEU A 209 54.51 71.98 6.95
CA LEU A 209 54.47 73.00 8.00
C LEU A 209 55.80 73.77 8.12
N ASP A 210 56.93 73.10 7.87
CA ASP A 210 58.27 73.68 7.97
C ASP A 210 58.72 74.49 6.73
N LEU A 211 58.15 74.22 5.53
CA LEU A 211 58.62 74.80 4.25
C LEU A 211 57.71 75.82 3.55
N LEU A 212 56.68 76.31 4.23
CA LEU A 212 55.71 77.28 3.67
C LEU A 212 56.27 78.55 2.98
N PRO A 213 57.57 78.98 3.09
CA PRO A 213 58.08 80.09 2.28
C PRO A 213 58.90 79.75 1.00
N PHE A 214 59.29 78.51 0.66
CA PHE A 214 60.30 78.31 -0.40
C PHE A 214 60.01 77.16 -1.40
N GLY A 215 59.63 77.48 -2.64
CA GLY A 215 59.96 76.70 -3.85
C GLY A 215 59.36 75.30 -4.13
N TYR A 216 58.79 74.59 -3.14
CA TYR A 216 58.31 73.19 -3.30
C TYR A 216 56.79 73.06 -3.53
N GLY A 217 56.10 74.16 -3.79
CA GLY A 217 54.63 74.22 -3.85
C GLY A 217 53.98 73.25 -4.84
N ASP A 218 54.60 73.01 -5.99
CA ASP A 218 54.02 72.13 -7.03
C ASP A 218 54.06 70.65 -6.63
N LYS A 219 55.11 70.21 -5.89
CA LYS A 219 55.19 68.84 -5.38
C LYS A 219 54.18 68.59 -4.25
N ILE A 220 54.07 69.55 -3.33
CA ILE A 220 53.10 69.48 -2.22
C ILE A 220 51.67 69.45 -2.76
N ARG A 221 51.35 70.27 -3.77
CA ARG A 221 50.06 70.20 -4.47
C ARG A 221 49.82 68.83 -5.08
N SER A 222 50.80 68.28 -5.81
CA SER A 222 50.65 66.95 -6.41
C SER A 222 50.38 65.83 -5.39
N THR A 223 50.99 65.88 -4.20
CA THR A 223 50.70 64.90 -3.13
C THR A 223 49.30 65.11 -2.55
N LEU A 224 48.90 66.37 -2.31
CA LEU A 224 47.56 66.70 -1.82
C LEU A 224 46.47 66.29 -2.83
N ASP A 225 46.71 66.49 -4.14
CA ASP A 225 45.80 66.06 -5.21
C ASP A 225 45.63 64.53 -5.20
N ARG A 226 46.71 63.75 -4.97
CA ARG A 226 46.61 62.28 -4.85
C ARG A 226 45.87 61.82 -3.59
N ILE A 227 46.04 62.53 -2.46
CA ILE A 227 45.25 62.27 -1.25
C ILE A 227 43.77 62.58 -1.53
N ASP A 228 43.48 63.69 -2.20
CA ASP A 228 42.12 64.05 -2.61
C ASP A 228 41.51 62.97 -3.50
N ASP A 229 42.24 62.49 -4.52
CA ASP A 229 41.82 61.39 -5.42
C ASP A 229 41.53 60.06 -4.71
N ILE A 230 42.25 59.75 -3.63
CA ILE A 230 42.01 58.57 -2.80
C ILE A 230 40.75 58.79 -1.97
N VAL A 231 40.67 59.91 -1.25
CA VAL A 231 39.55 60.23 -0.35
C VAL A 231 38.23 60.34 -1.12
N THR A 232 38.23 60.95 -2.31
CA THR A 232 37.04 61.03 -3.17
C THR A 232 36.61 59.69 -3.76
N SER A 233 37.51 58.70 -3.86
CA SER A 233 37.15 57.37 -4.37
C SER A 233 36.63 56.38 -3.34
N ILE A 234 36.83 56.65 -2.04
CA ILE A 234 36.30 55.79 -0.97
C ILE A 234 34.76 55.75 -1.00
N PRO A 235 34.02 56.87 -1.13
CA PRO A 235 32.56 56.83 -1.24
C PRO A 235 32.06 55.98 -2.41
N GLU A 236 32.66 56.12 -3.59
CA GLU A 236 32.28 55.34 -4.78
C GLU A 236 32.55 53.84 -4.60
N ALA A 237 33.70 53.49 -3.99
CA ALA A 237 34.04 52.12 -3.65
C ALA A 237 33.03 51.52 -2.65
N VAL A 238 32.70 52.25 -1.58
CA VAL A 238 31.74 51.80 -0.57
C VAL A 238 30.34 51.64 -1.16
N GLU A 239 29.87 52.61 -1.94
CA GLU A 239 28.58 52.55 -2.63
C GLU A 239 28.51 51.36 -3.57
N GLY A 240 29.55 51.15 -4.38
CA GLY A 240 29.59 50.03 -5.31
C GLY A 240 29.70 48.67 -4.61
N ILE A 241 30.50 48.53 -3.54
CA ILE A 241 30.55 47.28 -2.76
C ILE A 241 29.17 46.98 -2.18
N ASN A 242 28.50 48.00 -1.67
CA ASN A 242 27.17 47.84 -1.10
C ASN A 242 26.15 47.41 -2.16
N THR A 243 26.11 48.09 -3.31
CA THR A 243 25.08 47.88 -4.35
C THR A 243 25.36 46.71 -5.30
N LYS A 244 26.63 46.41 -5.60
CA LYS A 244 27.05 45.38 -6.56
C LYS A 244 27.32 44.02 -5.93
N LEU A 245 27.68 43.98 -4.64
CA LEU A 245 28.05 42.74 -3.95
C LEU A 245 27.14 42.47 -2.75
N LEU A 246 27.11 43.37 -1.76
CA LEU A 246 26.47 43.08 -0.48
C LEU A 246 24.95 43.05 -0.55
N GLU A 247 24.33 43.92 -1.35
CA GLU A 247 22.88 43.98 -1.51
C GLU A 247 22.32 42.75 -2.25
N PRO A 248 22.87 42.30 -3.39
CA PRO A 248 22.47 41.03 -4.00
C PRO A 248 22.64 39.83 -3.07
N LEU A 249 23.76 39.74 -2.33
CA LEU A 249 23.99 38.66 -1.37
C LEU A 249 22.97 38.69 -0.23
N ARG A 250 22.69 39.86 0.34
CA ARG A 250 21.69 40.00 1.41
C ARG A 250 20.27 39.75 0.94
N ARG A 251 19.93 40.16 -0.28
CA ARG A 251 18.58 40.01 -0.82
C ARG A 251 18.28 38.60 -1.28
N ASP A 252 19.21 37.99 -2.01
CA ASP A 252 18.93 36.77 -2.78
C ASP A 252 19.46 35.51 -2.06
N TRP A 253 20.45 35.62 -1.16
CA TRP A 253 21.13 34.47 -0.55
C TRP A 253 21.02 34.42 0.98
N PHE A 254 21.26 35.53 1.65
CA PHE A 254 21.31 35.61 3.11
C PHE A 254 20.21 36.50 3.69
N SER A 255 19.04 36.50 3.05
CA SER A 255 17.91 37.30 3.50
C SER A 255 17.37 36.76 4.81
N GLU A 256 17.12 37.66 5.77
CA GLU A 256 16.39 37.37 7.00
C GLU A 256 14.88 37.48 6.81
N GLU A 257 14.43 37.95 5.64
CA GLU A 257 13.00 38.04 5.34
C GLU A 257 12.39 36.63 5.18
N GLU A 258 11.24 36.44 5.82
CA GLU A 258 10.50 35.18 5.74
C GLU A 258 10.16 34.85 4.28
N GLY A 259 10.50 33.64 3.84
CA GLY A 259 10.29 33.21 2.46
C GLY A 259 11.38 33.62 1.47
N LYS A 260 12.49 34.22 1.90
CA LYS A 260 13.62 34.59 1.04
C LYS A 260 14.95 33.98 1.46
N GLY A 261 15.96 34.16 0.60
CA GLY A 261 17.32 33.66 0.80
C GLY A 261 17.47 32.16 0.55
N LEU A 262 18.68 31.65 0.77
CA LEU A 262 19.08 30.28 0.49
C LEU A 262 18.31 29.26 1.34
N LYS A 263 17.96 29.63 2.57
CA LYS A 263 17.16 28.77 3.43
C LYS A 263 15.76 28.56 2.83
N ALA A 264 15.00 29.62 2.60
CA ALA A 264 13.64 29.51 2.09
C ALA A 264 13.58 29.13 0.59
N GLY A 265 14.59 29.53 -0.19
CA GLY A 265 14.66 29.30 -1.62
C GLY A 265 15.20 27.92 -2.02
N LEU A 266 16.05 27.31 -1.19
CA LEU A 266 16.70 26.03 -1.53
C LEU A 266 16.53 24.98 -0.44
N ILE A 267 16.92 25.28 0.80
CA ILE A 267 16.94 24.28 1.88
C ILE A 267 15.53 23.83 2.26
N ASP A 268 14.64 24.76 2.60
CA ASP A 268 13.29 24.45 3.06
C ASP A 268 12.49 23.70 1.99
N PRO A 269 12.56 24.05 0.69
CA PRO A 269 11.94 23.24 -0.35
C PRO A 269 12.54 21.84 -0.52
N ILE A 270 13.86 21.66 -0.37
CA ILE A 270 14.46 20.32 -0.40
C ILE A 270 13.90 19.47 0.74
N VAL A 271 13.82 20.04 1.94
CA VAL A 271 13.25 19.33 3.09
C VAL A 271 11.77 19.02 2.85
N THR A 272 10.96 20.06 2.64
CA THR A 272 9.50 19.95 2.62
C THR A 272 8.92 19.31 1.36
N LYS A 273 9.58 19.46 0.21
CA LYS A 273 9.09 18.95 -1.08
C LYS A 273 9.76 17.65 -1.49
N LEU A 274 10.95 17.32 -0.99
CA LEU A 274 11.65 16.09 -1.37
C LEU A 274 11.84 15.13 -0.20
N LEU A 275 12.42 15.59 0.92
CA LEU A 275 12.73 14.70 2.03
C LEU A 275 11.46 14.26 2.78
N ASP A 276 10.53 15.16 3.09
CA ASP A 276 9.29 14.80 3.78
C ASP A 276 8.43 13.83 2.93
N PRO A 277 8.25 14.04 1.60
CA PRO A 277 7.55 13.06 0.77
C PRO A 277 8.30 11.74 0.61
N LEU A 278 9.64 11.76 0.60
CA LEU A 278 10.45 10.54 0.60
C LEU A 278 10.23 9.73 1.88
N GLU A 279 10.28 10.38 3.05
CA GLU A 279 10.01 9.74 4.33
C GLU A 279 8.60 9.13 4.36
N ALA A 280 7.59 9.90 3.93
CA ALA A 280 6.22 9.43 3.83
C ALA A 280 6.08 8.24 2.85
N PHE A 281 6.79 8.26 1.72
CA PHE A 281 6.79 7.16 0.75
C PHE A 281 7.44 5.90 1.32
N LEU A 282 8.57 6.01 2.02
CA LEU A 282 9.23 4.89 2.69
C LEU A 282 8.34 4.31 3.78
N GLY A 283 7.63 5.15 4.54
CA GLY A 283 6.62 4.70 5.51
C GLY A 283 5.53 3.85 4.86
N LYS A 284 4.95 4.32 3.74
CA LYS A 284 3.94 3.57 2.99
C LYS A 284 4.45 2.26 2.40
N LEU A 285 5.72 2.20 1.99
CA LEU A 285 6.35 0.96 1.54
C LEU A 285 6.49 -0.05 2.68
N ALA A 286 6.87 0.41 3.88
CA ALA A 286 6.90 -0.45 5.06
C ALA A 286 5.50 -0.97 5.41
N GLU A 287 4.48 -0.10 5.41
CA GLU A 287 3.08 -0.50 5.61
C GLU A 287 2.59 -1.50 4.55
N LEU A 288 3.01 -1.36 3.29
CA LEU A 288 2.71 -2.32 2.23
C LEU A 288 3.32 -3.69 2.54
N MET A 289 4.57 -3.74 3.00
CA MET A 289 5.24 -5.00 3.35
C MET A 289 4.55 -5.70 4.52
N ASP A 290 4.24 -4.95 5.59
CA ASP A 290 3.54 -5.50 6.75
C ASP A 290 2.13 -5.96 6.40
N GLY A 291 1.40 -5.14 5.63
CA GLY A 291 0.05 -5.47 5.18
C GLY A 291 0.00 -6.64 4.20
N TRP A 292 1.01 -6.79 3.34
CA TRP A 292 1.13 -7.96 2.47
C TRP A 292 1.24 -9.26 3.28
N GLU A 293 2.12 -9.27 4.28
CA GLU A 293 2.32 -10.45 5.12
C GLU A 293 1.09 -10.75 5.98
N GLU A 294 0.57 -9.74 6.68
CA GLU A 294 -0.52 -9.90 7.64
C GLU A 294 -1.88 -10.17 6.96
N LYS A 295 -2.17 -9.48 5.85
CA LYS A 295 -3.50 -9.51 5.23
C LYS A 295 -3.63 -10.51 4.09
N LEU A 296 -2.53 -10.94 3.48
CA LEU A 296 -2.58 -11.84 2.32
C LEU A 296 -1.70 -13.08 2.51
N ALA A 297 -0.37 -12.94 2.61
CA ALA A 297 0.54 -14.08 2.54
C ALA A 297 0.32 -15.07 3.70
N GLY A 298 0.29 -14.58 4.94
CA GLY A 298 0.08 -15.41 6.13
C GLY A 298 -1.26 -16.16 6.12
N PRO A 299 -2.41 -15.47 5.95
CA PRO A 299 -3.72 -16.12 5.89
C PRO A 299 -3.84 -17.14 4.76
N VAL A 300 -3.29 -16.85 3.57
CA VAL A 300 -3.31 -17.76 2.42
C VAL A 300 -2.46 -18.99 2.68
N GLN A 301 -1.24 -18.84 3.20
CA GLN A 301 -0.37 -19.96 3.53
C GLN A 301 -1.01 -20.87 4.59
N LYS A 302 -1.60 -20.28 5.63
CA LYS A 302 -2.33 -21.04 6.66
C LYS A 302 -3.49 -21.84 6.06
N ALA A 303 -4.32 -21.21 5.24
CA ALA A 303 -5.45 -21.87 4.59
C ALA A 303 -5.00 -23.00 3.64
N ILE A 304 -3.91 -22.82 2.89
CA ILE A 304 -3.33 -23.88 2.06
C ILE A 304 -2.86 -25.05 2.93
N GLY A 305 -2.13 -24.77 4.01
CA GLY A 305 -1.66 -25.81 4.93
C GLY A 305 -2.81 -26.62 5.57
N GLU A 306 -3.88 -25.94 5.98
CA GLU A 306 -5.08 -26.62 6.50
C GLU A 306 -5.75 -27.50 5.42
N ARG A 307 -5.85 -27.02 4.17
CA ARG A 307 -6.42 -27.81 3.06
C ARG A 307 -5.58 -29.04 2.75
N ASP A 308 -4.26 -28.91 2.77
CA ASP A 308 -3.36 -30.02 2.49
C ASP A 308 -3.42 -31.09 3.60
N ALA A 309 -3.52 -30.67 4.87
CA ALA A 309 -3.76 -31.59 5.98
C ALA A 309 -5.08 -32.35 5.83
N ILE A 310 -6.18 -31.68 5.42
CA ILE A 310 -7.47 -32.35 5.18
C ILE A 310 -7.38 -33.29 3.98
N ARG A 311 -6.70 -32.91 2.90
CA ARG A 311 -6.49 -33.80 1.74
C ARG A 311 -5.74 -35.07 2.12
N GLU A 312 -4.74 -34.97 2.99
CA GLU A 312 -4.02 -36.12 3.51
C GLU A 312 -4.94 -37.00 4.39
N GLN A 313 -5.79 -36.39 5.23
CA GLN A 313 -6.80 -37.13 6.01
C GLN A 313 -7.80 -37.85 5.09
N ILE A 314 -8.24 -37.21 4.00
CA ILE A 314 -9.13 -37.83 3.00
C ILE A 314 -8.44 -39.03 2.35
N ALA A 315 -7.18 -38.91 1.95
CA ALA A 315 -6.43 -40.00 1.35
C ALA A 315 -6.27 -41.18 2.32
N ARG A 316 -5.93 -40.91 3.59
CA ARG A 316 -5.84 -41.92 4.65
C ARG A 316 -7.18 -42.59 4.92
N TYR A 317 -8.25 -41.80 5.08
CA TYR A 317 -9.59 -42.29 5.33
C TYR A 317 -10.09 -43.22 4.20
N LYS A 318 -9.82 -42.86 2.93
CA LYS A 318 -10.15 -43.72 1.80
C LYS A 318 -9.39 -45.04 1.82
N ALA A 319 -8.10 -45.02 2.19
CA ALA A 319 -7.29 -46.23 2.27
C ALA A 319 -7.75 -47.15 3.42
N GLU A 320 -8.04 -46.58 4.60
CA GLU A 320 -8.50 -47.33 5.78
C GLU A 320 -9.88 -47.95 5.58
N GLU A 321 -10.80 -47.23 4.93
CA GLU A 321 -12.19 -47.66 4.75
C GLU A 321 -12.43 -48.48 3.48
N GLY A 322 -11.41 -48.68 2.65
CA GLY A 322 -11.50 -49.42 1.39
C GLY A 322 -12.24 -48.66 0.28
N LEU A 323 -12.17 -47.32 0.28
CA LEU A 323 -12.82 -46.41 -0.66
C LEU A 323 -11.85 -45.86 -1.73
N ALA A 324 -10.64 -46.41 -1.82
CA ALA A 324 -9.57 -45.98 -2.72
C ALA A 324 -9.74 -46.52 -4.15
#